data_AF-A0A8H3M9C2-F1
#
_entry.id   AF-A0A8H3M9C2-F1
#
_cell.length_a   1.000
_cell.length_b   1.000
_cell.length_c   1.000
_cell.angle_alpha   90.00
_cell.angle_beta   90.00
_cell.angle_gamma   90.00
#
_symmetry.space_group_name_H-M   'P 1'
#
loop_
_entity.id
_entity.type
_entity.pdbx_description
1 polymer ?
#
loop_
_entity_poly.entity_id
_entity_poly.type
_entity_poly.pdbx_seq_one_letter_code
_entity_poly.pdbx_strand_id
1 'polypeptide(L)'
;MSTSEVSNNAVIYTKVFETGLPVINEHFKVVERKINISSTKLEKDEILVKNLYISLDLFILTRMKSSDVKNYLGLFPIGSVLESGCISVVVKSNNDQWKEGDLYSGTSGWEEYTIISPEAAKQALPFKQYLKNSLDNGIPLSYSLGILGMPGMTAYVGLDMIGKPKKGETIFISTAAGGVGQVVGQIAKLKGLKVVGSTVDIGQALKEICPEGIDIFFDSVNGETLDKVLPNLNEDARVISCGMTSQYNSESVYGIMTNIMIHFKKICYNGFLDLYNSKGFVLLNCFYVWVKLELFDLLVI
;
A
#
# COMPACT_ATOMS: atom_id res chain seq x y z
N MET A 1 -23.98 -1.24 -36.06
CA MET A 1 -24.01 -1.77 -34.68
C MET A 1 -22.56 -2.00 -34.30
N SER A 2 -21.94 -1.10 -33.52
CA SER A 2 -20.57 -1.34 -33.03
C SER A 2 -20.60 -2.56 -32.14
N THR A 3 -19.72 -3.53 -32.37
CA THR A 3 -19.60 -4.71 -31.52
C THR A 3 -19.21 -4.25 -30.11
N SER A 4 -20.17 -4.29 -29.17
CA SER A 4 -19.95 -4.01 -27.74
C SER A 4 -19.21 -5.14 -27.02
N GLU A 5 -18.86 -6.21 -27.76
CA GLU A 5 -17.97 -7.27 -27.34
C GLU A 5 -16.51 -6.82 -27.45
N VAL A 6 -15.79 -6.89 -26.33
CA VAL A 6 -14.40 -6.47 -26.18
C VAL A 6 -13.60 -7.53 -25.43
N SER A 7 -12.27 -7.42 -25.48
CA SER A 7 -11.37 -8.21 -24.64
C SER A 7 -11.63 -7.95 -23.16
N ASN A 8 -11.47 -8.98 -22.33
CA ASN A 8 -11.47 -8.85 -20.89
C ASN A 8 -10.44 -9.78 -20.26
N ASN A 9 -9.19 -9.75 -20.69
CA ASN A 9 -8.14 -10.63 -20.18
C ASN A 9 -8.01 -10.52 -18.66
N ALA A 10 -7.69 -11.62 -18.00
CA ALA A 10 -7.59 -11.68 -16.53
C ALA A 10 -6.40 -12.51 -16.06
N VAL A 11 -5.90 -12.21 -14.86
CA VAL A 11 -4.90 -13.01 -14.15
C VAL A 11 -5.59 -13.86 -13.09
N ILE A 12 -5.58 -15.17 -13.31
CA ILE A 12 -6.16 -16.16 -12.41
C ILE A 12 -5.10 -16.67 -11.47
N TYR A 13 -5.43 -16.73 -10.19
CA TYR A 13 -4.61 -17.37 -9.17
C TYR A 13 -4.87 -18.87 -9.14
N THR A 14 -3.87 -19.68 -9.48
CA THR A 14 -4.07 -21.11 -9.80
C THR A 14 -3.62 -22.05 -8.70
N LYS A 15 -2.72 -21.61 -7.83
CA LYS A 15 -2.09 -22.50 -6.84
C LYS A 15 -1.55 -21.70 -5.67
N VAL A 16 -1.63 -22.28 -4.48
CA VAL A 16 -0.98 -21.78 -3.27
C VAL A 16 0.53 -21.97 -3.35
N PHE A 17 1.30 -20.99 -2.89
CA PHE A 17 2.72 -21.14 -2.64
C PHE A 17 2.99 -21.23 -1.13
N GLU A 18 3.91 -22.11 -0.73
CA GLU A 18 4.22 -22.38 0.68
C GLU A 18 5.35 -21.48 1.19
N THR A 19 6.48 -21.44 0.47
CA THR A 19 7.67 -20.67 0.83
C THR A 19 8.22 -19.91 -0.37
N GLY A 20 9.03 -18.88 -0.12
CA GLY A 20 9.64 -18.08 -1.19
C GLY A 20 8.65 -17.18 -1.93
N LEU A 21 8.94 -16.87 -3.20
CA LEU A 21 8.13 -15.99 -4.03
C LEU A 21 7.24 -16.79 -4.99
N PRO A 22 6.05 -16.28 -5.35
CA PRO A 22 5.22 -16.94 -6.33
C PRO A 22 5.90 -16.97 -7.70
N VAL A 23 5.94 -18.16 -8.30
CA VAL A 23 6.45 -18.42 -9.66
C VAL A 23 5.37 -18.16 -10.69
N ILE A 24 5.70 -17.35 -11.72
CA ILE A 24 4.75 -16.83 -12.71
C ILE A 24 3.91 -17.93 -13.37
N ASN A 25 4.56 -18.95 -13.93
CA ASN A 25 3.89 -20.00 -14.71
C ASN A 25 3.27 -21.13 -13.87
N GLU A 26 3.36 -21.05 -12.54
CA GLU A 26 2.83 -22.07 -11.63
C GLU A 26 1.65 -21.56 -10.81
N HIS A 27 1.74 -20.32 -10.33
CA HIS A 27 0.78 -19.73 -9.40
C HIS A 27 -0.20 -18.78 -10.08
N PHE A 28 0.11 -18.36 -11.32
CA PHE A 28 -0.74 -17.48 -12.09
C PHE A 28 -0.99 -18.02 -13.50
N LYS A 29 -2.16 -17.69 -14.04
CA LYS A 29 -2.50 -17.94 -15.43
C LYS A 29 -3.19 -16.72 -16.01
N VAL A 30 -2.65 -16.19 -17.10
CA VAL A 30 -3.37 -15.22 -17.93
C VAL A 30 -4.42 -15.98 -18.73
N VAL A 31 -5.68 -15.55 -18.63
CA VAL A 31 -6.79 -16.10 -19.40
C VAL A 31 -7.33 -15.03 -20.35
N GLU A 32 -7.40 -15.40 -21.63
CA GLU A 32 -8.05 -14.59 -22.65
C GLU A 32 -9.55 -14.85 -22.61
N ARG A 33 -10.33 -13.81 -22.45
CA ARG A 33 -11.79 -13.88 -22.43
C ARG A 33 -12.38 -12.60 -23.02
N LYS A 34 -13.68 -12.61 -23.27
CA LYS A 34 -14.42 -11.48 -23.82
C LYS A 34 -15.58 -11.08 -22.91
N ILE A 35 -15.99 -9.83 -23.00
CA ILE A 35 -17.17 -9.29 -22.33
C ILE A 35 -17.97 -8.44 -23.31
N ASN A 36 -19.29 -8.50 -23.24
CA ASN A 36 -20.16 -7.59 -23.98
C ASN A 36 -20.76 -6.56 -23.02
N ILE A 37 -20.23 -5.32 -23.05
CA ILE A 37 -20.57 -4.26 -22.09
C ILE A 37 -22.09 -4.01 -22.06
N SER A 38 -22.72 -3.91 -23.24
CA SER A 38 -24.14 -3.60 -23.37
C SER A 38 -25.03 -4.71 -22.81
N SER A 39 -24.69 -5.98 -23.04
CA SER A 39 -25.51 -7.12 -22.58
C SER A 39 -25.13 -7.65 -21.20
N THR A 40 -24.01 -7.21 -20.58
CA THR A 40 -23.66 -7.58 -19.21
C THR A 40 -24.77 -7.20 -18.26
N LYS A 41 -25.38 -8.19 -17.59
CA LYS A 41 -26.41 -7.96 -16.58
C LYS A 41 -25.75 -7.45 -15.30
N LEU A 42 -26.29 -6.37 -14.74
CA LEU A 42 -25.91 -5.85 -13.43
C LEU A 42 -27.08 -6.04 -12.49
N GLU A 43 -26.81 -6.56 -11.29
CA GLU A 43 -27.78 -6.57 -10.21
C GLU A 43 -27.93 -5.17 -9.61
N LYS A 44 -28.90 -4.99 -8.70
CA LYS A 44 -29.18 -3.68 -8.10
C LYS A 44 -27.93 -3.12 -7.42
N ASP A 45 -27.64 -1.84 -7.67
CA ASP A 45 -26.55 -1.08 -7.09
C ASP A 45 -25.12 -1.52 -7.52
N GLU A 46 -25.00 -2.48 -8.43
CA GLU A 46 -23.72 -2.85 -9.07
C GLU A 46 -23.30 -1.88 -10.17
N ILE A 47 -21.99 -1.82 -10.40
CA ILE A 47 -21.39 -1.06 -11.51
C ILE A 47 -20.37 -1.93 -12.25
N LEU A 48 -20.32 -1.79 -13.57
CA LEU A 48 -19.24 -2.35 -14.39
C LEU A 48 -18.19 -1.27 -14.60
N VAL A 49 -16.95 -1.57 -14.25
CA VAL A 49 -15.82 -0.67 -14.44
C VAL A 49 -14.82 -1.24 -15.44
N LYS A 50 -14.11 -0.37 -16.14
CA LYS A 50 -12.90 -0.68 -16.91
C LYS A 50 -11.68 -0.26 -16.10
N ASN A 51 -10.81 -1.21 -15.78
CA ASN A 51 -9.61 -0.95 -14.99
C ASN A 51 -8.56 -0.22 -15.83
N LEU A 52 -8.01 0.87 -15.29
CA LEU A 52 -6.99 1.71 -15.94
C LEU A 52 -5.61 1.46 -15.33
N TYR A 53 -5.56 1.34 -14.01
CA TYR A 53 -4.35 1.11 -13.22
C TYR A 53 -4.62 0.09 -12.13
N ILE A 54 -3.61 -0.73 -11.86
CA ILE A 54 -3.61 -1.77 -10.82
C ILE A 54 -2.42 -1.50 -9.90
N SER A 55 -2.65 -1.50 -8.59
CA SER A 55 -1.59 -1.41 -7.59
C SER A 55 -0.98 -2.78 -7.32
N LEU A 56 0.34 -2.84 -7.22
CA LEU A 56 1.11 -4.02 -6.83
C LEU A 56 1.69 -3.81 -5.43
N ASP A 57 0.94 -4.20 -4.41
CA ASP A 57 1.33 -4.03 -3.01
C ASP A 57 1.83 -5.34 -2.40
N LEU A 58 2.95 -5.29 -1.65
CA LEU A 58 3.57 -6.51 -1.10
C LEU A 58 2.67 -7.30 -0.15
N PHE A 59 1.69 -6.65 0.50
CA PHE A 59 0.77 -7.35 1.40
C PHE A 59 -0.11 -8.38 0.67
N ILE A 60 -0.29 -8.28 -0.66
CA ILE A 60 -1.08 -9.26 -1.42
C ILE A 60 -0.47 -10.66 -1.35
N LEU A 61 0.84 -10.77 -1.15
CA LEU A 61 1.53 -12.06 -0.97
C LEU A 61 0.99 -12.83 0.23
N THR A 62 0.58 -12.13 1.30
CA THR A 62 -0.01 -12.75 2.50
C THR A 62 -1.34 -13.43 2.21
N ARG A 63 -2.05 -13.02 1.14
CA ARG A 63 -3.33 -13.59 0.71
C ARG A 63 -3.15 -14.81 -0.21
N MET A 64 -1.93 -15.08 -0.67
CA MET A 64 -1.57 -16.15 -1.61
C MET A 64 -0.90 -17.37 -0.92
N LYS A 65 -0.90 -17.41 0.42
CA LYS A 65 -0.26 -18.47 1.19
C LYS A 65 -1.26 -19.46 1.76
N SER A 66 -0.79 -20.68 2.04
CA SER A 66 -1.44 -21.56 3.01
C SER A 66 -1.13 -20.98 4.40
N SER A 67 -2.11 -20.50 5.15
CA SER A 67 -1.82 -20.09 6.53
C SER A 67 -2.96 -20.34 7.51
N ASP A 68 -2.59 -20.92 8.65
CA ASP A 68 -3.30 -20.88 9.93
C ASP A 68 -3.12 -19.52 10.66
N VAL A 69 -2.31 -18.61 10.12
CA VAL A 69 -2.09 -17.26 10.67
C VAL A 69 -3.29 -16.39 10.31
N LYS A 70 -3.87 -15.69 11.29
CA LYS A 70 -4.99 -14.76 11.07
C LYS A 70 -4.60 -13.66 10.08
N ASN A 71 -4.94 -13.86 8.81
CA ASN A 71 -4.90 -12.81 7.81
C ASN A 71 -6.18 -11.96 7.92
N TYR A 72 -6.03 -10.66 8.16
CA TYR A 72 -7.16 -9.73 8.30
C TYR A 72 -7.89 -9.45 6.97
N LEU A 73 -7.30 -9.81 5.82
CA LEU A 73 -7.85 -9.59 4.47
C LEU A 73 -8.43 -10.85 3.82
N GLY A 74 -8.29 -12.02 4.46
CA GLY A 74 -8.67 -13.31 3.87
C GLY A 74 -7.76 -13.76 2.71
N LEU A 75 -7.78 -15.06 2.43
CA LEU A 75 -6.99 -15.68 1.36
C LEU A 75 -7.67 -15.53 0.00
N PHE A 76 -6.88 -15.50 -1.08
CA PHE A 76 -7.39 -15.58 -2.44
C PHE A 76 -7.94 -16.99 -2.72
N PRO A 77 -9.18 -17.11 -3.20
CA PRO A 77 -9.69 -18.39 -3.66
C PRO A 77 -8.90 -18.91 -4.86
N ILE A 78 -8.53 -20.19 -4.86
CA ILE A 78 -7.93 -20.81 -6.04
C ILE A 78 -8.94 -20.79 -7.19
N GLY A 79 -8.47 -20.40 -8.37
CA GLY A 79 -9.27 -20.25 -9.58
C GLY A 79 -9.96 -18.88 -9.71
N SER A 80 -9.81 -17.97 -8.74
CA SER A 80 -10.34 -16.61 -8.85
C SER A 80 -9.40 -15.68 -9.62
N VAL A 81 -9.98 -14.59 -10.10
CA VAL A 81 -9.19 -13.42 -10.54
C VAL A 81 -8.54 -12.81 -9.30
N LEU A 82 -7.29 -12.36 -9.42
CA LEU A 82 -6.61 -11.62 -8.35
C LEU A 82 -7.24 -10.25 -8.16
N GLU A 83 -7.13 -9.67 -6.96
CA GLU A 83 -7.71 -8.36 -6.65
C GLU A 83 -6.72 -7.49 -5.88
N SER A 84 -6.68 -6.21 -6.22
CA SER A 84 -5.93 -5.18 -5.49
C SER A 84 -6.60 -3.82 -5.63
N GLY A 85 -5.98 -2.77 -5.06
CA GLY A 85 -6.41 -1.40 -5.30
C GLY A 85 -6.24 -1.02 -6.77
N CYS A 86 -7.29 -0.52 -7.39
CA CYS A 86 -7.33 -0.12 -8.78
C CYS A 86 -7.94 1.28 -8.94
N ILE A 87 -7.56 1.93 -10.03
CA ILE A 87 -8.28 3.10 -10.56
C ILE A 87 -8.97 2.67 -11.85
N SER A 88 -10.27 2.94 -11.93
CA SER A 88 -11.12 2.44 -13.00
C SER A 88 -12.11 3.52 -13.46
N VAL A 89 -12.66 3.35 -14.65
CA VAL A 89 -13.76 4.18 -15.17
C VAL A 89 -15.04 3.37 -15.25
N VAL A 90 -16.15 3.92 -14.77
CA VAL A 90 -17.47 3.28 -14.87
C VAL A 90 -17.89 3.25 -16.34
N VAL A 91 -18.22 2.06 -16.85
CA VAL A 91 -18.69 1.86 -18.24
C VAL A 91 -20.14 1.39 -18.34
N LYS A 92 -20.73 0.96 -17.22
CA LYS A 92 -22.16 0.69 -17.09
C LYS A 92 -22.53 0.75 -15.61
N SER A 93 -23.72 1.26 -15.28
CA SER A 93 -24.15 1.40 -13.88
C SER A 93 -25.61 0.96 -13.70
N ASN A 94 -25.89 0.29 -12.58
CA ASN A 94 -27.23 0.07 -12.05
C ASN A 94 -27.37 0.69 -10.64
N ASN A 95 -26.65 1.79 -10.41
CA ASN A 95 -26.55 2.50 -9.14
C ASN A 95 -26.77 4.01 -9.35
N ASP A 96 -27.63 4.64 -8.54
CA ASP A 96 -28.00 6.06 -8.71
C ASP A 96 -26.85 7.05 -8.43
N GLN A 97 -25.84 6.64 -7.67
CA GLN A 97 -24.69 7.47 -7.29
C GLN A 97 -23.51 7.37 -8.26
N TRP A 98 -23.56 6.42 -9.19
CA TRP A 98 -22.50 6.15 -10.18
C TRP A 98 -23.07 6.25 -11.59
N LYS A 99 -22.39 6.99 -12.45
CA LYS A 99 -22.73 7.20 -13.86
C LYS A 99 -21.56 6.77 -14.73
N GLU A 100 -21.86 6.40 -15.97
CA GLU A 100 -20.83 6.12 -16.97
C GLU A 100 -19.88 7.33 -17.11
N GLY A 101 -18.58 7.05 -17.18
CA GLY A 101 -17.52 8.05 -17.17
C GLY A 101 -17.03 8.48 -15.78
N ASP A 102 -17.72 8.11 -14.69
CA ASP A 102 -17.23 8.37 -13.35
C ASP A 102 -15.96 7.55 -13.04
N LEU A 103 -15.08 8.12 -12.21
CA LEU A 103 -13.85 7.46 -11.78
C LEU A 103 -14.05 6.72 -10.46
N TYR A 104 -13.68 5.45 -10.44
CA TYR A 104 -13.72 4.56 -9.29
C TYR A 104 -12.30 4.35 -8.73
N SER A 105 -12.15 4.43 -7.42
CA SER A 105 -10.95 4.02 -6.68
C SER A 105 -11.36 3.01 -5.61
N GLY A 106 -10.79 1.81 -5.65
CA GLY A 106 -11.09 0.76 -4.69
C GLY A 106 -10.57 -0.59 -5.13
N THR A 107 -10.95 -1.64 -4.41
CA THR A 107 -10.60 -3.00 -4.81
C THR A 107 -11.29 -3.35 -6.13
N SER A 108 -10.52 -3.89 -7.08
CA SER A 108 -11.01 -4.41 -8.36
C SER A 108 -10.14 -5.59 -8.81
N GLY A 109 -10.62 -6.31 -9.83
CA GLY A 109 -9.92 -7.48 -10.36
C GLY A 109 -8.68 -7.12 -11.19
N TRP A 110 -7.72 -8.05 -11.25
CA TRP A 110 -6.61 -8.04 -12.20
C TRP A 110 -7.11 -8.52 -13.55
N GLU A 111 -7.98 -7.70 -14.13
CA GLU A 111 -8.68 -7.93 -15.36
C GLU A 111 -9.03 -6.59 -16.02
N GLU A 112 -9.41 -6.58 -17.30
CA GLU A 112 -9.72 -5.32 -17.98
C GLU A 112 -11.06 -4.70 -17.53
N TYR A 113 -12.06 -5.54 -17.22
CA TYR A 113 -13.38 -5.12 -16.74
C TYR A 113 -13.85 -5.96 -15.56
N THR A 114 -14.36 -5.28 -14.53
CA THR A 114 -14.81 -5.88 -13.27
C THR A 114 -16.21 -5.39 -12.90
N ILE A 115 -17.08 -6.30 -12.46
CA ILE A 115 -18.34 -5.92 -11.80
C ILE A 115 -18.02 -5.64 -10.33
N ILE A 116 -18.31 -4.43 -9.88
CA ILE A 116 -18.08 -3.98 -8.51
C ILE A 116 -19.39 -4.15 -7.72
N SER A 117 -19.28 -4.79 -6.55
CA SER A 117 -20.42 -5.04 -5.68
C SER A 117 -21.01 -3.73 -5.12
N PRO A 118 -22.28 -3.74 -4.67
CA PRO A 118 -22.90 -2.56 -4.04
C PRO A 118 -22.11 -2.01 -2.85
N GLU A 119 -21.54 -2.89 -2.02
CA GLU A 119 -20.77 -2.52 -0.84
C GLU A 119 -19.47 -1.80 -1.23
N ALA A 120 -18.75 -2.34 -2.22
CA ALA A 120 -17.52 -1.74 -2.71
C ALA A 120 -17.79 -0.41 -3.43
N ALA A 121 -18.84 -0.35 -4.25
CA ALA A 121 -19.28 0.87 -4.91
C ALA A 121 -19.64 1.96 -3.89
N LYS A 122 -20.31 1.61 -2.78
CA LYS A 122 -20.63 2.55 -1.70
C LYS A 122 -19.39 3.03 -0.95
N GLN A 123 -18.45 2.13 -0.65
CA GLN A 123 -17.19 2.47 0.03
C GLN A 123 -16.31 3.39 -0.81
N ALA A 124 -16.39 3.30 -2.14
CA ALA A 124 -15.59 4.11 -3.06
C ALA A 124 -16.12 5.54 -3.29
N LEU A 125 -17.37 5.84 -2.91
CA LEU A 125 -18.00 7.14 -3.14
C LEU A 125 -17.18 8.35 -2.65
N PRO A 126 -16.54 8.31 -1.45
CA PRO A 126 -15.74 9.44 -0.99
C PRO A 126 -14.52 9.73 -1.88
N PHE A 127 -14.01 8.73 -2.61
CA PHE A 127 -12.86 8.89 -3.52
C PHE A 127 -13.26 9.36 -4.92
N LYS A 128 -14.54 9.28 -5.29
CA LYS A 128 -15.03 9.71 -6.60
C LYS A 128 -14.72 11.19 -6.88
N GLN A 129 -15.13 12.07 -5.97
CA GLN A 129 -14.86 13.51 -6.11
C GLN A 129 -13.36 13.81 -6.03
N TYR A 130 -12.64 13.02 -5.24
CA TYR A 130 -11.20 13.14 -5.11
C TYR A 130 -10.47 12.89 -6.42
N LEU A 131 -10.73 11.76 -7.09
CA LEU A 131 -10.12 11.44 -8.38
C LEU A 131 -10.46 12.49 -9.44
N LYS A 132 -11.71 12.98 -9.45
CA LYS A 132 -12.12 14.05 -10.34
C LYS A 132 -11.31 15.33 -10.10
N ASN A 133 -11.19 15.76 -8.84
CA ASN A 133 -10.39 16.93 -8.50
C ASN A 133 -8.92 16.74 -8.90
N SER A 134 -8.32 15.58 -8.66
CA SER A 134 -6.95 15.27 -9.08
C SER A 134 -6.79 15.45 -10.59
N LEU A 135 -7.70 14.85 -11.37
CA LEU A 135 -7.67 14.96 -12.84
C LEU A 135 -7.86 16.41 -13.32
N ASP A 136 -8.82 17.14 -12.75
CA ASP A 136 -9.11 18.54 -13.10
C ASP A 136 -7.93 19.48 -12.80
N ASN A 137 -7.05 19.10 -11.86
CA ASN A 137 -5.83 19.83 -11.51
C ASN A 137 -4.56 19.26 -12.20
N GLY A 138 -4.71 18.39 -13.20
CA GLY A 138 -3.59 17.83 -13.97
C GLY A 138 -2.75 16.79 -13.22
N ILE A 139 -3.23 16.26 -12.08
CA ILE A 139 -2.55 15.21 -11.33
C ILE A 139 -2.83 13.85 -12.00
N PRO A 140 -1.79 13.06 -12.34
CA PRO A 140 -1.98 11.73 -12.90
C PRO A 140 -2.79 10.81 -11.96
N LEU A 141 -3.83 10.16 -12.49
CA LEU A 141 -4.69 9.26 -11.72
C LEU A 141 -3.93 8.11 -11.03
N SER A 142 -2.83 7.65 -11.64
CA SER A 142 -1.98 6.61 -11.05
C SER A 142 -1.39 7.01 -9.70
N TYR A 143 -1.24 8.31 -9.41
CA TYR A 143 -0.68 8.78 -8.14
C TYR A 143 -1.59 8.43 -6.97
N SER A 144 -2.90 8.28 -7.21
CA SER A 144 -3.89 7.87 -6.19
C SER A 144 -3.73 6.40 -5.75
N LEU A 145 -2.88 5.62 -6.40
CA LEU A 145 -2.45 4.30 -5.92
C LEU A 145 -1.12 4.35 -5.15
N GLY A 146 -0.42 5.48 -5.17
CA GLY A 146 0.92 5.66 -4.58
C GLY A 146 0.95 6.81 -3.56
N ILE A 147 1.68 7.87 -3.89
CA ILE A 147 1.91 9.04 -3.02
C ILE A 147 0.61 9.72 -2.57
N LEU A 148 -0.45 9.66 -3.37
CA LEU A 148 -1.76 10.22 -3.05
C LEU A 148 -2.77 9.16 -2.59
N GLY A 149 -2.32 7.90 -2.49
CA GLY A 149 -3.11 6.76 -2.08
C GLY A 149 -2.69 6.19 -0.74
N MET A 150 -2.85 4.87 -0.61
CA MET A 150 -2.50 4.12 0.60
C MET A 150 -1.02 4.33 0.98
N PRO A 151 -0.02 4.19 0.07
CA PRO A 151 1.37 4.34 0.46
C PRO A 151 1.75 5.72 1.04
N GLY A 152 1.23 6.81 0.47
CA GLY A 152 1.46 8.15 1.00
C GLY A 152 0.81 8.39 2.36
N MET A 153 -0.41 7.88 2.53
CA MET A 153 -1.10 7.91 3.82
C MET A 153 -0.34 7.10 4.87
N THR A 154 0.15 5.91 4.54
CA THR A 154 0.99 5.08 5.43
C THR A 154 2.23 5.84 5.89
N ALA A 155 2.90 6.53 4.97
CA ALA A 155 4.08 7.33 5.29
C ALA A 155 3.73 8.47 6.27
N TYR A 156 2.65 9.20 6.01
CA TYR A 156 2.20 10.31 6.86
C TYR A 156 1.77 9.81 8.25
N VAL A 157 0.90 8.81 8.31
CA VAL A 157 0.39 8.26 9.57
C VAL A 157 1.52 7.67 10.41
N GLY A 158 2.33 6.81 9.79
CA GLY A 158 3.44 6.15 10.46
C GLY A 158 4.44 7.16 11.02
N LEU A 159 4.86 8.14 10.22
CA LEU A 159 5.81 9.13 10.69
C LEU A 159 5.19 10.09 11.71
N ASP A 160 4.08 10.76 11.40
CA ASP A 160 3.59 11.87 12.23
C ASP A 160 2.87 11.40 13.50
N MET A 161 2.04 10.36 13.40
CA MET A 161 1.27 9.92 14.56
C MET A 161 2.02 8.92 15.44
N ILE A 162 2.80 8.02 14.83
CA ILE A 162 3.55 6.99 15.56
C ILE A 162 4.97 7.46 15.87
N GLY A 163 5.70 7.94 14.84
CA GLY A 163 7.07 8.43 14.98
C GLY A 163 7.21 9.72 15.77
N LYS A 164 6.22 10.61 15.70
CA LYS A 164 6.19 11.92 16.39
C LYS A 164 7.55 12.65 16.26
N PRO A 165 8.01 12.91 15.03
CA PRO A 165 9.38 13.34 14.75
C PRO A 165 9.66 14.72 15.31
N LYS A 166 10.89 14.91 15.79
CA LYS A 166 11.42 16.22 16.23
C LYS A 166 12.54 16.64 15.30
N LYS A 167 12.61 17.95 15.03
CA LYS A 167 13.68 18.54 14.22
C LYS A 167 15.05 18.19 14.82
N GLY A 168 15.98 17.78 13.95
CA GLY A 168 17.33 17.38 14.33
C GLY A 168 17.51 15.89 14.63
N GLU A 169 16.42 15.14 14.85
CA GLU A 169 16.48 13.69 15.07
C GLU A 169 16.95 12.94 13.81
N THR A 170 17.56 11.78 14.01
CA THR A 170 17.97 10.86 12.95
C THR A 170 16.89 9.80 12.72
N ILE A 171 16.39 9.71 11.49
CA ILE A 171 15.52 8.63 11.05
C ILE A 171 16.27 7.67 10.13
N PHE A 172 16.16 6.38 10.43
CA PHE A 172 16.54 5.30 9.54
C PHE A 172 15.30 4.68 8.89
N ILE A 173 15.34 4.44 7.58
CA ILE A 173 14.21 3.91 6.80
C ILE A 173 14.67 2.66 6.05
N SER A 174 14.09 1.50 6.36
CA SER A 174 14.29 0.31 5.52
C SER A 174 13.38 0.36 4.29
N THR A 175 13.84 -0.19 3.17
CA THR A 175 13.15 -0.11 1.85
C THR A 175 12.88 1.34 1.42
N ALA A 176 13.83 2.25 1.64
CA ALA A 176 13.65 3.68 1.47
C ALA A 176 13.30 4.13 0.03
N ALA A 177 13.58 3.32 -0.98
CA ALA A 177 13.19 3.58 -2.38
C ALA A 177 11.80 3.02 -2.75
N GLY A 178 11.12 2.32 -1.82
CA GLY A 178 9.79 1.76 -2.04
C GLY A 178 8.67 2.81 -2.02
N GLY A 179 7.43 2.38 -2.31
CA GLY A 179 6.26 3.26 -2.38
C GLY A 179 6.02 4.09 -1.12
N VAL A 180 6.15 3.48 0.06
CA VAL A 180 6.02 4.18 1.35
C VAL A 180 7.33 4.89 1.73
N GLY A 181 8.46 4.18 1.67
CA GLY A 181 9.75 4.66 2.16
C GLY A 181 10.21 5.97 1.51
N GLN A 182 9.97 6.15 0.20
CA GLN A 182 10.36 7.37 -0.50
C GLN A 182 9.58 8.59 -0.01
N VAL A 183 8.33 8.39 0.40
CA VAL A 183 7.47 9.44 0.93
C VAL A 183 7.88 9.75 2.36
N VAL A 184 8.13 8.74 3.20
CA VAL A 184 8.64 8.92 4.57
C VAL A 184 9.92 9.76 4.57
N GLY A 185 10.87 9.44 3.68
CA GLY A 185 12.13 10.17 3.57
C GLY A 185 11.93 11.65 3.24
N GLN A 186 11.05 11.95 2.30
CA GLN A 186 10.73 13.34 1.94
C GLN A 186 10.02 14.08 3.08
N ILE A 187 9.00 13.48 3.70
CA ILE A 187 8.32 14.07 4.86
C ILE A 187 9.31 14.36 6.00
N ALA A 188 10.20 13.41 6.30
CA ALA A 188 11.20 13.56 7.35
C ALA A 188 12.20 14.68 7.03
N LYS A 189 12.66 14.81 5.78
CA LYS A 189 13.53 15.92 5.36
C LYS A 189 12.85 17.27 5.55
N LEU A 190 11.58 17.39 5.15
CA LEU A 190 10.80 18.63 5.33
C LEU A 190 10.65 19.00 6.81
N LYS A 191 10.54 18.01 7.70
CA LYS A 191 10.48 18.20 9.16
C LYS A 191 11.84 18.48 9.81
N GLY A 192 12.91 18.53 9.03
CA GLY A 192 14.25 18.87 9.48
C GLY A 192 14.98 17.73 10.18
N LEU A 193 14.69 16.47 9.82
CA LEU A 193 15.40 15.30 10.33
C LEU A 193 16.65 15.00 9.49
N LYS A 194 17.60 14.31 10.11
CA LYS A 194 18.68 13.62 9.40
C LYS A 194 18.11 12.30 8.87
N VAL A 195 18.10 12.11 7.55
CA VAL A 195 17.45 10.95 6.93
C VAL A 195 18.49 10.02 6.35
N VAL A 196 18.44 8.76 6.78
CA VAL A 196 19.23 7.66 6.25
C VAL A 196 18.27 6.59 5.74
N GLY A 197 18.44 6.18 4.49
CA GLY A 197 17.61 5.16 3.86
C GLY A 197 18.44 3.99 3.37
N SER A 198 17.93 2.77 3.51
CA SER A 198 18.51 1.59 2.87
C SER A 198 17.58 1.00 1.80
N THR A 199 18.19 0.52 0.73
CA THR A 199 17.55 -0.33 -0.29
C THR A 199 18.07 -1.77 -0.25
N VAL A 200 19.06 -2.02 0.62
CA VAL A 200 19.74 -3.29 0.82
C VAL A 200 19.90 -3.55 2.32
N ASP A 201 20.36 -4.74 2.67
CA ASP A 201 20.83 -5.03 4.02
C ASP A 201 22.12 -4.25 4.28
N ILE A 202 22.12 -3.46 5.35
CA ILE A 202 23.20 -2.52 5.68
C ILE A 202 24.10 -3.01 6.82
N GLY A 203 23.89 -4.22 7.35
CA GLY A 203 24.86 -4.92 8.18
C GLY A 203 25.55 -4.07 9.26
N GLN A 204 26.88 -4.11 9.26
CA GLN A 204 27.74 -3.38 10.21
C GLN A 204 27.93 -1.89 9.84
N ALA A 205 27.54 -1.46 8.63
CA ALA A 205 27.73 -0.09 8.17
C ALA A 205 26.83 0.92 8.91
N LEU A 206 25.80 0.44 9.61
CA LEU A 206 24.87 1.28 10.38
C LEU A 206 25.57 2.23 11.35
N LYS A 207 26.60 1.76 12.07
CA LYS A 207 27.31 2.57 13.04
C LYS A 207 28.19 3.65 12.40
N GLU A 208 28.70 3.37 11.20
CA GLU A 208 29.49 4.33 10.43
C GLU A 208 28.60 5.39 9.78
N ILE A 209 27.42 4.99 9.31
CA ILE A 209 26.45 5.87 8.65
C ILE A 209 25.69 6.73 9.68
N CYS A 210 25.36 6.15 10.84
CA CYS A 210 24.63 6.79 11.93
C CYS A 210 25.50 6.83 13.21
N PRO A 211 26.63 7.56 13.23
CA PRO A 211 27.55 7.57 14.37
C PRO A 211 26.94 8.18 15.65
N GLU A 212 25.93 9.04 15.50
CA GLU A 212 25.16 9.64 16.59
C GLU A 212 23.94 8.79 17.01
N GLY A 213 23.78 7.59 16.43
CA GLY A 213 22.64 6.72 16.67
C GLY A 213 21.37 7.12 15.93
N ILE A 214 20.29 6.37 16.16
CA ILE A 214 19.03 6.46 15.44
C ILE A 214 17.88 6.73 16.42
N ASP A 215 17.14 7.80 16.18
CA ASP A 215 16.03 8.24 17.02
C ASP A 215 14.69 7.62 16.59
N ILE A 216 14.53 7.40 15.27
CA ILE A 216 13.34 6.81 14.66
C ILE A 216 13.79 5.75 13.66
N PHE A 217 13.23 4.55 13.76
CA PHE A 217 13.36 3.52 12.73
C PHE A 217 12.00 3.25 12.09
N PHE A 218 11.88 3.57 10.81
CA PHE A 218 10.73 3.18 10.00
C PHE A 218 11.00 1.80 9.39
N ASP A 219 10.41 0.77 10.01
CA ASP A 219 10.67 -0.63 9.67
C ASP A 219 9.59 -1.21 8.75
N SER A 220 9.97 -1.52 7.52
CA SER A 220 9.15 -2.24 6.54
C SER A 220 9.64 -3.67 6.29
N VAL A 221 10.73 -4.10 6.94
CA VAL A 221 11.42 -5.37 6.63
C VAL A 221 11.35 -6.35 7.78
N ASN A 222 11.60 -5.91 9.01
CA ASN A 222 11.70 -6.75 10.20
C ASN A 222 12.84 -7.79 10.12
N GLY A 223 12.76 -8.86 10.91
CA GLY A 223 13.73 -9.96 10.90
C GLY A 223 15.15 -9.50 11.25
N GLU A 224 16.14 -10.03 10.52
CA GLU A 224 17.56 -9.72 10.72
C GLU A 224 17.86 -8.21 10.59
N THR A 225 17.12 -7.48 9.76
CA THR A 225 17.27 -6.02 9.65
C THR A 225 16.94 -5.33 10.97
N LEU A 226 15.84 -5.72 11.62
CA LEU A 226 15.49 -5.18 12.94
C LEU A 226 16.54 -5.53 13.99
N ASP A 227 17.06 -6.76 13.96
CA ASP A 227 18.11 -7.19 14.89
C ASP A 227 19.42 -6.41 14.74
N LYS A 228 19.75 -6.00 13.52
CA LYS A 228 20.92 -5.14 13.25
C LYS A 228 20.67 -3.69 13.69
N VAL A 229 19.43 -3.20 13.59
CA VAL A 229 19.10 -1.80 13.88
C VAL A 229 18.91 -1.55 15.39
N LEU A 230 18.28 -2.45 16.14
CA LEU A 230 17.98 -2.27 17.57
C LEU A 230 19.22 -1.84 18.42
N PRO A 231 20.41 -2.46 18.25
CA PRO A 231 21.62 -2.04 18.96
C PRO A 231 22.14 -0.64 18.59
N ASN A 232 21.71 -0.08 17.46
CA ASN A 232 22.12 1.25 16.97
C ASN A 232 21.10 2.36 17.27
N LEU A 233 19.94 2.02 17.86
CA LEU A 233 18.96 3.00 18.29
C LEU A 233 19.44 3.81 19.50
N ASN A 234 18.98 5.05 19.62
CA ASN A 234 19.17 5.87 20.81
C ASN A 234 18.24 5.45 21.96
N GLU A 235 18.51 5.97 23.16
CA GLU A 235 17.58 5.88 24.28
C GLU A 235 16.27 6.64 23.93
N ASP A 236 15.12 6.09 24.34
CA ASP A 236 13.78 6.60 24.04
C ASP A 236 13.45 6.65 22.53
N ALA A 237 14.20 5.91 21.69
CA ALA A 237 13.95 5.81 20.25
C ALA A 237 12.59 5.15 19.94
N ARG A 238 12.10 5.38 18.73
CA ARG A 238 10.80 4.83 18.25
C ARG A 238 11.00 3.94 17.04
N VAL A 239 10.44 2.74 17.10
CA VAL A 239 10.33 1.84 15.94
C VAL A 239 8.89 1.88 15.45
N ILE A 240 8.71 2.34 14.22
CA ILE A 240 7.45 2.34 13.49
C ILE A 240 7.43 1.05 12.66
N SER A 241 6.74 0.03 13.16
CA SER A 241 6.60 -1.26 12.49
C SER A 241 5.52 -1.18 11.43
N CYS A 242 5.89 -0.70 10.24
CA CYS A 242 5.01 -0.54 9.08
C CYS A 242 4.73 -1.87 8.38
N GLY A 243 5.73 -2.75 8.29
CA GLY A 243 5.63 -4.01 7.56
C GLY A 243 6.73 -4.98 7.95
N MET A 244 6.54 -6.24 7.57
CA MET A 244 7.46 -7.34 7.91
C MET A 244 7.80 -8.13 6.65
N THR A 245 8.24 -7.43 5.60
CA THR A 245 8.40 -8.02 4.26
C THR A 245 9.35 -9.21 4.22
N SER A 246 10.39 -9.25 5.07
CA SER A 246 11.28 -10.42 5.19
C SER A 246 10.58 -11.67 5.74
N GLN A 247 9.50 -11.47 6.50
CA GLN A 247 8.74 -12.53 7.18
C GLN A 247 7.56 -13.02 6.34
N TYR A 248 7.15 -12.27 5.31
CA TYR A 248 5.99 -12.65 4.51
C TYR A 248 6.20 -13.97 3.79
N ASN A 249 7.44 -14.30 3.41
CA ASN A 249 7.79 -15.45 2.58
C ASN A 249 8.76 -16.44 3.23
N SER A 250 9.10 -16.26 4.51
CA SER A 250 10.01 -17.15 5.22
C SER A 250 9.37 -18.51 5.54
N GLU A 251 10.19 -19.56 5.60
CA GLU A 251 9.74 -20.91 5.97
C GLU A 251 9.40 -21.01 7.47
N SER A 252 10.06 -20.19 8.28
CA SER A 252 9.80 -20.04 9.70
C SER A 252 9.86 -18.57 10.09
N VAL A 253 9.17 -18.22 11.19
CA VAL A 253 9.23 -16.87 11.75
C VAL A 253 10.62 -16.63 12.34
N TYR A 254 11.27 -15.56 11.94
CA TYR A 254 12.56 -15.16 12.47
C TYR A 254 12.39 -14.61 13.90
N GLY A 255 13.13 -15.19 14.86
CA GLY A 255 13.18 -14.70 16.23
C GLY A 255 14.09 -13.50 16.36
N ILE A 256 13.60 -12.40 16.94
CA ILE A 256 14.41 -11.19 17.20
C ILE A 256 15.28 -11.43 18.43
N MET A 257 16.59 -11.56 18.22
CA MET A 257 17.58 -11.93 19.25
C MET A 257 18.06 -10.74 20.08
N THR A 258 17.92 -9.52 19.55
CA THR A 258 18.38 -8.27 20.20
C THR A 258 17.24 -7.50 20.86
N ASN A 259 16.07 -8.13 21.05
CA ASN A 259 14.89 -7.52 21.66
C ASN A 259 15.14 -6.97 23.08
N ILE A 260 16.16 -7.47 23.80
CA ILE A 260 16.59 -6.94 25.09
C ILE A 260 16.94 -5.43 25.03
N MET A 261 17.34 -4.92 23.87
CA MET A 261 17.60 -3.50 23.65
C MET A 261 16.35 -2.65 23.86
N ILE A 262 15.16 -3.20 23.58
CA ILE A 262 13.89 -2.49 23.78
C ILE A 262 13.74 -2.08 25.24
N HIS A 263 14.09 -2.98 26.16
CA HIS A 263 14.08 -2.70 27.59
C HIS A 263 15.18 -1.71 27.98
N PHE A 264 16.44 -1.99 27.62
CA PHE A 264 17.58 -1.19 28.07
C PHE A 264 17.58 0.24 27.53
N LYS A 265 17.04 0.46 26.35
CA LYS A 265 16.98 1.78 25.71
C LYS A 265 15.59 2.41 25.77
N LYS A 266 14.63 1.80 26.48
CA LYS A 266 13.24 2.30 26.58
C LYS A 266 12.61 2.56 25.20
N ILE A 267 12.89 1.70 24.23
CA ILE A 267 12.43 1.89 22.85
C ILE A 267 10.91 1.67 22.80
N CYS A 268 10.21 2.58 22.12
CA CYS A 268 8.80 2.42 21.79
C CYS A 268 8.65 1.67 20.46
N TYR A 269 8.23 0.40 20.49
CA TYR A 269 7.98 -0.40 19.29
C TYR A 269 6.47 -0.48 19.01
N ASN A 270 5.99 0.15 17.92
CA ASN A 270 4.56 0.24 17.63
C ASN A 270 4.27 -0.17 16.18
N GLY A 271 3.38 -1.15 16.01
CA GLY A 271 2.75 -1.45 14.73
C GLY A 271 1.50 -0.61 14.51
N PHE A 272 1.14 -0.39 13.25
CA PHE A 272 -0.12 0.26 12.87
C PHE A 272 -0.67 -0.39 11.60
N LEU A 273 -1.97 -0.21 11.36
CA LEU A 273 -2.66 -0.68 10.18
C LEU A 273 -3.48 0.48 9.62
N ASP A 274 -3.19 0.85 8.39
CA ASP A 274 -3.99 1.83 7.65
C ASP A 274 -5.27 1.18 7.18
N LEU A 275 -6.25 1.11 8.07
CA LEU A 275 -7.58 0.66 7.69
C LEU A 275 -8.35 1.84 7.08
N TYR A 276 -8.76 1.69 5.82
CA TYR A 276 -9.74 2.52 5.11
C TYR A 276 -11.14 2.40 5.75
N ASN A 277 -11.25 2.77 7.01
CA ASN A 277 -12.51 2.89 7.73
C ASN A 277 -12.99 4.35 7.60
N SER A 278 -14.19 4.67 8.09
CA SER A 278 -14.69 6.06 8.11
C SER A 278 -13.71 7.07 8.73
N LYS A 279 -12.82 6.62 9.64
CA LYS A 279 -11.70 7.42 10.19
C LYS A 279 -10.53 7.62 9.22
N GLY A 280 -10.24 6.64 8.35
CA GLY A 280 -9.22 6.72 7.31
C GLY A 280 -9.52 7.79 6.26
N PHE A 281 -10.80 8.06 5.97
CA PHE A 281 -11.20 9.16 5.07
C PHE A 281 -10.86 10.55 5.67
N VAL A 282 -11.00 10.72 6.98
CA VAL A 282 -10.59 11.96 7.66
C VAL A 282 -9.07 12.12 7.58
N LEU A 283 -8.33 11.04 7.81
CA LEU A 283 -6.87 11.04 7.71
C LEU A 283 -6.37 11.31 6.28
N LEU A 284 -7.04 10.76 5.26
CA LEU A 284 -6.71 11.04 3.88
C LEU A 284 -6.99 12.51 3.51
N ASN A 285 -8.07 13.10 4.03
CA ASN A 285 -8.32 14.54 3.85
C ASN A 285 -7.27 15.38 4.56
N CYS A 286 -6.88 15.05 5.79
CA CYS A 286 -5.79 15.73 6.50
C CYS A 286 -4.47 15.62 5.74
N PHE A 287 -4.13 14.42 5.26
CA PHE A 287 -2.96 14.18 4.43
C PHE A 287 -3.03 14.98 3.13
N TYR A 288 -4.17 15.03 2.46
CA TYR A 288 -4.30 15.78 1.21
C TYR A 288 -4.21 17.29 1.41
N VAL A 289 -4.83 17.83 2.46
CA VAL A 289 -4.67 19.24 2.84
C VAL A 289 -3.20 19.53 3.11
N TRP A 290 -2.52 18.64 3.84
CA TRP A 290 -1.08 18.73 4.06
C TRP A 290 -0.29 18.69 2.75
N VAL A 291 -0.58 17.75 1.83
CA VAL A 291 0.06 17.68 0.52
C VAL A 291 -0.15 18.96 -0.28
N LYS A 292 -1.37 19.51 -0.27
CA LYS A 292 -1.71 20.75 -0.97
C LYS A 292 -0.99 21.98 -0.40
N LEU A 293 -0.78 22.01 0.92
CA LEU A 293 -0.15 23.14 1.59
C LEU A 293 1.38 23.07 1.60
N GLU A 294 1.95 21.86 1.63
CA GLU A 294 3.37 21.64 1.97
C GLU A 294 4.15 20.88 0.89
N LEU A 295 3.48 20.20 -0.06
CA LEU A 295 4.11 19.40 -1.12
C LEU A 295 3.81 19.85 -2.54
N PHE A 296 2.74 20.63 -2.77
CA PHE A 296 2.33 21.00 -4.13
C PHE A 296 3.38 21.86 -4.85
N ASP A 297 4.16 22.67 -4.12
CA ASP A 297 5.29 23.42 -4.69
C ASP A 297 6.47 22.53 -5.14
N LEU A 298 6.50 21.26 -4.72
CA LEU A 298 7.56 20.28 -5.02
C LEU A 298 7.18 19.28 -6.12
N LEU A 299 5.89 19.03 -6.35
CA LEU A 299 5.38 18.11 -7.39
C LEU A 299 5.33 18.73 -8.80
N VAL A 300 5.68 20.01 -8.92
CA VAL A 300 5.69 20.79 -10.19
C VAL A 300 7.13 21.02 -10.71
N ILE A 301 8.12 20.28 -10.21
CA ILE A 301 9.51 20.31 -10.72
C ILE A 301 9.76 19.12 -11.65
#